data_AF-A0A182RCQ1-F1
#
_entry.id   AF-A0A182RCQ1-F1
#
_cell.length_a   1.000
_cell.length_b   1.000
_cell.length_c   1.000
_cell.angle_alpha   90.00
_cell.angle_beta   90.00
_cell.angle_gamma   90.00
#
_symmetry.space_group_name_H-M   'P 1'
#
loop_
_entity.id
_entity.type
_entity.pdbx_description
1 polymer ?
#
loop_
_entity_poly.entity_id
_entity_poly.type
_entity_poly.pdbx_seq_one_letter_code
_entity_poly.pdbx_strand_id
1 'polypeptide(L)'
;MKFLVLAAFLCTLVAATTAQYATKPPVVYQMQNALGGVLRIVYDLSSDNKQLIINPNNEQIISGALLSLDDLYNIFPTFGASNRAALPMTTSARLSSAFNNFQNAISGWETALDQRNPDNLASTFKAVENAFLDLAGIVVAL
;
A
#
# COMPACT_ATOMS: atom_id res chain seq x y z
N MET A 1 15.44 -13.11 -10.47
CA MET A 1 16.41 -12.01 -10.70
C MET A 1 15.83 -10.61 -10.50
N LYS A 2 14.53 -10.37 -10.73
CA LYS A 2 13.90 -9.03 -10.55
C LYS A 2 13.83 -8.54 -9.08
N PHE A 3 13.68 -9.45 -8.11
CA PHE A 3 13.61 -9.12 -6.68
C PHE A 3 14.94 -8.65 -6.08
N LEU A 4 16.06 -9.17 -6.58
CA LEU A 4 17.40 -8.77 -6.14
C LEU A 4 17.74 -7.34 -6.56
N VAL A 5 17.23 -6.91 -7.72
CA VAL A 5 17.38 -5.52 -8.20
C VAL A 5 16.53 -4.56 -7.36
N LEU A 6 15.31 -4.97 -6.97
CA LEU A 6 14.45 -4.17 -6.09
C LEU A 6 15.05 -4.03 -4.68
N ALA A 7 15.56 -5.13 -4.11
CA ALA A 7 16.22 -5.11 -2.81
C ALA A 7 17.51 -4.26 -2.82
N ALA A 8 18.30 -4.33 -3.90
CA ALA A 8 19.50 -3.50 -4.04
C ALA A 8 19.16 -2.00 -4.16
N PHE A 9 18.07 -1.65 -4.86
CA PHE A 9 17.62 -0.26 -4.99
C PHE A 9 17.07 0.31 -3.66
N LEU A 10 16.44 -0.53 -2.85
CA LEU A 10 15.97 -0.15 -1.51
C LEU A 10 17.14 0.09 -0.54
N CYS A 11 18.19 -0.75 -0.61
CA CYS A 11 19.37 -0.59 0.25
C CYS A 11 20.19 0.68 -0.07
N THR A 12 20.30 1.07 -1.33
CA THR A 12 21.02 2.30 -1.71
C THR A 12 20.24 3.58 -1.36
N LEU A 13 18.91 3.52 -1.38
CA LEU A 13 18.06 4.63 -0.91
C LEU A 13 18.23 4.87 0.60
N VAL A 14 18.27 3.78 1.39
CA VAL A 14 18.44 3.87 2.85
C VAL A 14 19.80 4.48 3.22
N ALA A 15 20.87 4.15 2.51
CA ALA A 15 22.20 4.70 2.79
C ALA A 15 22.34 6.20 2.48
N ALA A 16 21.59 6.74 1.50
CA ALA A 16 21.60 8.18 1.20
C ALA A 16 20.82 9.02 2.23
N THR A 17 19.84 8.42 2.92
CA THR A 17 19.02 9.12 3.93
C THR A 17 19.75 9.36 5.26
N THR A 18 20.88 8.69 5.51
CA THR A 18 21.60 8.82 6.78
C THR A 18 22.40 10.12 6.92
N ALA A 19 22.51 10.92 5.86
CA ALA A 19 23.17 12.23 5.92
C ALA A 19 22.20 13.40 6.23
N GLN A 20 20.88 13.17 6.22
CA GLN A 20 19.85 14.20 6.45
C GLN A 20 19.16 14.11 7.83
N TYR A 21 19.76 13.41 8.80
CA TYR A 21 19.17 13.19 10.13
C TYR A 21 18.92 14.46 10.98
N ALA A 22 19.30 15.65 10.52
CA ALA A 22 18.87 16.90 11.16
C ALA A 22 17.49 17.33 10.60
N THR A 23 16.43 17.00 11.35
CA THR A 23 15.06 17.58 11.28
C THR A 23 14.03 16.99 10.28
N LYS A 24 13.98 15.66 10.10
CA LYS A 24 12.82 15.05 9.46
C LYS A 24 11.59 15.12 10.39
N PRO A 25 10.43 15.68 9.97
CA PRO A 25 9.27 15.79 10.84
C PRO A 25 8.79 14.42 11.33
N PRO A 26 8.36 14.27 12.60
CA PRO A 26 7.93 12.98 13.16
C PRO A 26 6.85 12.28 12.32
N VAL A 27 5.97 13.07 11.70
CA VAL A 27 4.90 12.57 10.84
C VAL A 27 5.43 11.83 9.61
N VAL A 28 6.57 12.24 9.06
CA VAL A 28 7.15 11.58 7.90
C VAL A 28 7.69 10.21 8.27
N TYR A 29 8.35 10.11 9.43
CA TYR A 29 8.81 8.83 9.95
C TYR A 29 7.65 7.86 10.20
N GLN A 30 6.55 8.35 10.78
CA GLN A 30 5.33 7.56 10.96
C GLN A 30 4.77 7.05 9.63
N MET A 31 4.67 7.92 8.60
CA MET A 31 4.20 7.53 7.27
C MET A 31 5.11 6.48 6.61
N GLN A 32 6.43 6.60 6.74
CA GLN A 32 7.37 5.64 6.17
C GLN A 32 7.34 4.27 6.88
N ASN A 33 7.20 4.26 8.20
CA ASN A 33 7.00 3.02 8.95
C ASN A 33 5.66 2.37 8.60
N ALA A 34 4.59 3.16 8.53
CA ALA A 34 3.27 2.69 8.10
C ALA A 34 3.32 2.10 6.68
N LEU A 35 4.08 2.70 5.77
CA LEU A 35 4.28 2.18 4.42
C LEU A 35 4.89 0.77 4.42
N GLY A 36 5.82 0.48 5.33
CA GLY A 36 6.35 -0.88 5.51
C GLY A 36 5.27 -1.89 5.90
N GLY A 37 4.33 -1.49 6.77
CA GLY A 37 3.16 -2.28 7.11
C GLY A 37 2.21 -2.50 5.93
N VAL A 38 1.93 -1.43 5.16
CA VAL A 38 1.13 -1.52 3.93
C VAL A 38 1.78 -2.45 2.90
N LEU A 39 3.10 -2.38 2.72
CA LEU A 39 3.82 -3.26 1.79
C LEU A 39 3.62 -4.73 2.13
N ARG A 40 3.77 -5.09 3.42
CA ARG A 40 3.52 -6.46 3.89
C ARG A 40 2.10 -6.89 3.56
N ILE A 41 1.11 -6.07 3.91
CA ILE A 41 -0.29 -6.41 3.71
C ILE A 41 -0.64 -6.54 2.22
N VAL A 42 -0.21 -5.61 1.36
CA VAL A 42 -0.43 -5.70 -0.08
C VAL A 42 0.24 -6.95 -0.68
N TYR A 43 1.39 -7.36 -0.14
CA TYR A 43 2.02 -8.63 -0.52
C TYR A 43 1.17 -9.84 -0.10
N ASP A 44 0.68 -9.86 1.13
CA ASP A 44 -0.19 -10.94 1.66
C ASP A 44 -1.47 -11.04 0.82
N LEU A 45 -2.16 -9.91 0.60
CA LEU A 45 -3.34 -9.82 -0.27
C LEU A 45 -3.06 -10.25 -1.72
N SER A 46 -1.85 -10.00 -2.25
CA SER A 46 -1.46 -10.46 -3.60
C SER A 46 -1.35 -11.98 -3.68
N SER A 47 -0.85 -12.60 -2.61
CA SER A 47 -0.79 -14.06 -2.49
C SER A 47 -2.19 -14.64 -2.41
N ASP A 48 -3.06 -14.08 -1.57
CA ASP A 48 -4.44 -14.50 -1.40
C ASP A 48 -5.25 -14.32 -2.69
N ASN A 49 -5.13 -13.18 -3.35
CA ASN A 49 -5.80 -12.90 -4.61
C ASN A 49 -5.45 -13.93 -5.70
N LYS A 50 -4.19 -14.35 -5.80
CA LYS A 50 -3.78 -15.41 -6.76
C LYS A 50 -4.46 -16.74 -6.46
N GLN A 51 -4.61 -17.08 -5.19
CA GLN A 51 -5.32 -18.31 -4.79
C GLN A 51 -6.82 -18.20 -5.06
N LEU A 52 -7.42 -17.03 -4.83
CA LEU A 52 -8.83 -16.77 -5.08
C LEU A 52 -9.17 -16.73 -6.58
N ILE A 53 -8.25 -16.32 -7.45
CA ILE A 53 -8.45 -16.45 -8.90
C ILE A 53 -8.59 -17.93 -9.30
N ILE A 54 -7.86 -18.83 -8.65
CA ILE A 54 -7.92 -20.28 -8.91
C ILE A 54 -9.17 -20.90 -8.27
N ASN A 55 -9.47 -20.52 -7.02
CA ASN A 55 -10.63 -21.00 -6.27
C ASN A 55 -11.34 -19.83 -5.54
N PRO A 56 -12.28 -19.15 -6.20
CA PRO A 56 -12.93 -17.95 -5.66
C PRO A 56 -13.84 -18.21 -4.45
N ASN A 57 -14.15 -19.47 -4.17
CA ASN A 57 -15.01 -19.88 -3.06
C ASN A 57 -14.21 -20.41 -1.86
N ASN A 58 -12.89 -20.21 -1.83
CA ASN A 58 -12.07 -20.66 -0.72
C ASN A 58 -12.25 -19.76 0.51
N GLU A 59 -13.20 -20.10 1.38
CA GLU A 59 -13.56 -19.33 2.58
C GLU A 59 -12.40 -19.09 3.54
N GLN A 60 -11.41 -20.00 3.60
CA GLN A 60 -10.22 -19.80 4.41
C GLN A 60 -9.37 -18.62 3.90
N ILE A 61 -9.20 -18.53 2.58
CA ILE A 61 -8.44 -17.45 1.95
C ILE A 61 -9.24 -16.14 1.98
N ILE A 62 -10.56 -16.20 1.77
CA ILE A 62 -11.44 -15.03 1.93
C ILE A 62 -11.31 -14.47 3.35
N SER A 63 -11.39 -15.31 4.38
CA SER A 63 -11.24 -14.88 5.77
C SER A 63 -9.87 -14.25 6.05
N GLY A 64 -8.79 -14.83 5.50
CA GLY A 64 -7.43 -14.27 5.61
C GLY A 64 -7.30 -12.90 4.92
N ALA A 65 -7.88 -12.75 3.74
CA ALA A 65 -7.94 -11.50 3.01
C ALA A 65 -8.69 -10.41 3.80
N LEU A 66 -9.84 -10.75 4.40
CA LEU A 66 -10.62 -9.81 5.21
C LEU A 66 -9.86 -9.36 6.47
N LEU A 67 -9.15 -10.26 7.15
CA LEU A 67 -8.28 -9.88 8.28
C LEU A 67 -7.14 -8.94 7.84
N SER A 68 -6.55 -9.21 6.67
CA SER A 68 -5.51 -8.35 6.10
C SER A 68 -6.05 -6.98 5.71
N LEU A 69 -7.31 -6.89 5.25
CA LEU A 69 -8.00 -5.62 4.99
C LEU A 69 -8.25 -4.85 6.30
N ASP A 70 -8.67 -5.53 7.37
CA ASP A 70 -8.83 -4.88 8.69
C ASP A 70 -7.49 -4.30 9.19
N ASP A 71 -6.40 -5.05 9.08
CA ASP A 71 -5.05 -4.57 9.35
C ASP A 71 -4.69 -3.33 8.51
N LEU A 72 -5.08 -3.33 7.23
CA LEU A 72 -4.84 -2.22 6.32
C LEU A 72 -5.60 -0.96 6.75
N TYR A 73 -6.88 -1.11 7.08
CA TYR A 73 -7.74 -0.03 7.53
C TYR A 73 -7.25 0.60 8.83
N ASN A 74 -6.63 -0.19 9.71
CA ASN A 74 -6.01 0.33 10.92
C ASN A 74 -4.77 1.21 10.65
N ILE A 75 -4.10 1.04 9.51
CA ILE A 75 -2.93 1.85 9.11
C ILE A 75 -3.34 3.15 8.42
N PHE A 76 -4.45 3.15 7.68
CA PHE A 76 -4.95 4.28 6.88
C PHE A 76 -4.97 5.65 7.56
N PRO A 77 -5.37 5.78 8.85
CA PRO A 77 -5.32 7.06 9.55
C PRO A 77 -3.94 7.74 9.55
N THR A 78 -2.85 6.96 9.46
CA THR A 78 -1.48 7.50 9.39
C THR A 78 -1.26 8.37 8.15
N PHE A 79 -1.95 8.05 7.05
CA PHE A 79 -1.90 8.82 5.81
C PHE A 79 -2.99 9.88 5.74
N GLY A 80 -3.85 10.02 6.75
CA GLY A 80 -5.01 10.89 6.78
C GLY A 80 -4.68 12.40 6.79
N ALA A 81 -5.72 13.22 6.62
CA ALA A 81 -5.58 14.67 6.39
C ALA A 81 -4.78 15.39 7.48
N SER A 82 -4.98 15.06 8.76
CA SER A 82 -4.27 15.67 9.90
C SER A 82 -2.75 15.52 9.80
N ASN A 83 -2.29 14.35 9.35
CA ASN A 83 -0.86 14.06 9.21
C ASN A 83 -0.28 14.70 7.94
N ARG A 84 -1.07 14.77 6.86
CA ARG A 84 -0.65 15.43 5.61
C ARG A 84 -0.57 16.95 5.71
N ALA A 85 -1.28 17.56 6.66
CA ALA A 85 -1.27 19.02 6.86
C ALA A 85 0.10 19.57 7.30
N ALA A 86 0.96 18.71 7.85
CA ALA A 86 2.32 19.06 8.23
C ALA A 86 3.33 19.00 7.06
N LEU A 87 2.89 18.62 5.85
CA LEU A 87 3.72 18.53 4.65
C LEU A 87 3.57 19.79 3.78
N PRO A 88 4.57 20.11 2.91
CA PRO A 88 4.42 21.15 1.90
C PRO A 88 3.15 20.94 1.06
N MET A 89 2.46 22.02 0.70
CA MET A 89 1.14 21.98 0.05
C MET A 89 1.10 21.05 -1.18
N THR A 90 2.09 21.15 -2.08
CA THR A 90 2.19 20.31 -3.28
C THR A 90 2.33 18.83 -2.92
N THR A 91 3.15 18.52 -1.92
CA THR A 91 3.37 17.14 -1.43
C THR A 91 2.11 16.60 -0.76
N SER A 92 1.46 17.42 0.06
CA SER A 92 0.20 17.09 0.73
C SER A 92 -0.92 16.75 -0.28
N ALA A 93 -1.05 17.55 -1.35
CA ALA A 93 -2.03 17.32 -2.41
C ALA A 93 -1.75 16.02 -3.19
N ARG A 94 -0.50 15.79 -3.58
CA ARG A 94 -0.09 14.55 -4.26
C ARG A 94 -0.34 13.32 -3.40
N LEU A 95 0.07 13.36 -2.14
CA LEU A 95 -0.15 12.27 -1.19
C LEU A 95 -1.64 12.02 -0.96
N SER A 96 -2.46 13.07 -0.85
CA SER A 96 -3.91 12.93 -0.73
C SER A 96 -4.52 12.25 -1.95
N SER A 97 -4.10 12.62 -3.16
CA SER A 97 -4.60 11.99 -4.38
C SER A 97 -4.20 10.53 -4.47
N ALA A 98 -2.93 10.20 -4.23
CA ALA A 98 -2.44 8.83 -4.29
C ALA A 98 -3.09 7.94 -3.21
N PHE A 99 -3.26 8.47 -2.00
CA PHE A 99 -3.93 7.75 -0.93
C PHE A 99 -5.41 7.48 -1.25
N ASN A 100 -6.15 8.48 -1.73
CA ASN A 100 -7.54 8.30 -2.15
C ASN A 100 -7.65 7.26 -3.29
N ASN A 101 -6.73 7.30 -4.26
CA ASN A 101 -6.67 6.32 -5.34
C ASN A 101 -6.43 4.91 -4.81
N PHE A 102 -5.55 4.77 -3.82
CA PHE A 102 -5.29 3.49 -3.17
C PHE A 102 -6.52 2.96 -2.41
N GLN A 103 -7.21 3.81 -1.64
CA GLN A 103 -8.45 3.42 -0.97
C GLN A 103 -9.54 2.97 -1.96
N ASN A 104 -9.70 3.70 -3.07
CA ASN A 104 -10.65 3.34 -4.11
C ASN A 104 -10.29 2.01 -4.79
N ALA A 105 -9.00 1.75 -5.02
CA ALA A 105 -8.54 0.49 -5.60
C ALA A 105 -8.81 -0.69 -4.65
N ILE A 106 -8.58 -0.51 -3.35
CA ILE A 106 -8.90 -1.52 -2.33
C ILE A 106 -10.41 -1.81 -2.33
N SER A 107 -11.26 -0.78 -2.28
CA SER A 107 -12.71 -0.95 -2.33
C SER A 107 -13.20 -1.65 -3.61
N GLY A 108 -12.57 -1.34 -4.76
CA GLY A 108 -12.84 -2.03 -6.02
C GLY A 108 -12.47 -3.51 -5.96
N TRP A 109 -11.35 -3.85 -5.32
CA TRP A 109 -10.96 -5.25 -5.12
C TRP A 109 -11.85 -5.98 -4.12
N GLU A 110 -12.27 -5.34 -3.02
CA GLU A 110 -13.25 -5.90 -2.08
C GLU A 110 -14.58 -6.22 -2.77
N THR A 111 -15.05 -5.33 -3.66
CA THR A 111 -16.25 -5.58 -4.45
C THR A 111 -16.08 -6.80 -5.36
N ALA A 112 -14.89 -7.00 -5.94
CA ALA A 112 -14.59 -8.18 -6.75
C ALA A 112 -14.50 -9.46 -5.89
N LEU A 113 -13.99 -9.36 -4.67
CA LEU A 113 -13.95 -10.42 -3.67
C LEU A 113 -15.37 -10.88 -3.31
N ASP A 114 -16.28 -9.95 -3.03
CA ASP A 114 -17.68 -10.24 -2.74
C ASP A 114 -18.39 -10.91 -3.92
N GLN A 115 -18.09 -10.47 -5.15
CA GLN A 115 -18.64 -11.07 -6.37
C GLN A 115 -18.05 -12.45 -6.69
N ARG A 116 -16.93 -12.83 -6.06
CA ARG A 116 -16.20 -14.08 -6.29
C ARG A 116 -15.90 -14.33 -7.77
N ASN A 117 -15.60 -13.26 -8.51
CA ASN A 117 -15.35 -13.31 -9.94
C ASN A 117 -13.82 -13.28 -10.22
N PRO A 118 -13.23 -14.34 -10.78
CA PRO A 118 -11.79 -14.41 -11.04
C PRO A 118 -11.23 -13.28 -11.91
N ASP A 119 -11.96 -12.88 -12.95
CA ASP A 119 -11.48 -11.86 -13.90
C ASP A 119 -11.49 -10.47 -13.25
N ASN A 120 -12.53 -10.19 -12.45
CA ASN A 120 -12.60 -8.97 -11.66
C ASN A 120 -11.52 -8.95 -10.58
N LEU A 121 -11.28 -10.07 -9.88
CA LEU A 121 -10.21 -10.19 -8.88
C LEU A 121 -8.83 -9.88 -9.48
N ALA A 122 -8.52 -10.42 -10.65
CA ALA A 122 -7.25 -10.16 -11.33
C ALA A 122 -7.09 -8.68 -11.73
N SER A 123 -8.10 -8.10 -12.38
CA SER A 123 -8.03 -6.73 -12.89
C SER A 123 -8.04 -5.68 -11.78
N THR A 124 -8.90 -5.84 -10.77
CA THR A 124 -9.01 -4.91 -9.63
C THR A 124 -7.79 -4.99 -8.71
N PHE A 125 -7.24 -6.18 -8.44
CA PHE A 125 -6.02 -6.27 -7.65
C PHE A 125 -4.82 -5.65 -8.36
N LYS A 126 -4.78 -5.69 -9.69
CA LYS A 126 -3.74 -4.98 -10.43
C LYS A 126 -3.81 -3.46 -10.20
N ALA A 127 -5.02 -2.91 -10.05
CA ALA A 127 -5.20 -1.51 -9.69
C ALA A 127 -4.69 -1.23 -8.26
N VAL A 128 -4.90 -2.14 -7.32
CA VAL A 128 -4.34 -2.05 -5.95
C VAL A 128 -2.81 -1.96 -5.98
N GLU A 129 -2.15 -2.87 -6.71
CA GLU A 129 -0.69 -2.86 -6.83
C GLU A 129 -0.16 -1.53 -7.40
N ASN A 130 -0.80 -1.03 -8.47
CA ASN A 130 -0.36 0.21 -9.12
C ASN A 130 -0.58 1.42 -8.21
N ALA A 131 -1.73 1.52 -7.54
CA ALA A 131 -2.02 2.61 -6.62
C ALA A 131 -1.12 2.57 -5.38
N PHE A 132 -0.79 1.38 -4.88
CA PHE A 132 0.21 1.21 -3.82
C PHE A 132 1.59 1.74 -4.24
N LEU A 133 2.05 1.40 -5.44
CA LEU A 133 3.35 1.86 -5.93
C LEU A 133 3.42 3.40 -6.07
N ASP A 134 2.34 4.03 -6.51
CA ASP A 134 2.25 5.50 -6.58
C ASP A 134 2.31 6.13 -5.18
N LEU A 135 1.51 5.61 -4.24
CA LEU A 135 1.54 6.03 -2.84
C LEU A 135 2.94 5.84 -2.23
N ALA A 136 3.55 4.68 -2.43
CA ALA A 136 4.88 4.34 -1.94
C ALA A 136 5.96 5.28 -2.48
N GLY A 137 5.92 5.57 -3.78
CA GLY A 137 6.88 6.47 -4.43
C GLY A 137 6.84 7.88 -3.83
N ILE A 138 5.66 8.37 -3.48
CA ILE A 138 5.52 9.67 -2.80
C ILE A 138 6.05 9.60 -1.36
N VAL A 139 5.63 8.59 -0.58
CA VAL A 139 5.97 8.48 0.85
C VAL A 139 7.47 8.24 1.08
N VAL A 140 8.13 7.47 0.20
CA VAL A 140 9.57 7.25 0.24
C VAL A 140 10.36 8.54 -0.06
N ALA A 141 9.80 9.41 -0.90
CA ALA A 141 10.43 10.68 -1.28
C ALA A 141 10.20 11.83 -0.27
N LEU A 142 9.38 11.61 0.77
CA LEU A 142 9.22 12.55 1.91
C LEU A 142 10.48 12.56 2.79
#